data_AF-A0A5B8TZE5-F1
#
_entry.id   AF-A0A5B8TZE5-F1
#
_cell.length_a   1.000
_cell.length_b   1.000
_cell.length_c   1.000
_cell.angle_alpha   90.00
_cell.angle_beta   90.00
_cell.angle_gamma   90.00
#
_symmetry.space_group_name_H-M   'P 1'
#
loop_
_entity.id
_entity.type
_entity.pdbx_description
1 polymer ?
#
loop_
_entity_poly.entity_id
_entity_poly.type
_entity_poly.pdbx_seq_one_letter_code
_entity_poly.pdbx_strand_id
1 'polypeptide(L)'
;MSAAVGRIALLGGLGAVARLLLDGAVSRRLAGSFPLGTLAVNLTGAVALGVLAGAGVSGDRSMLWGVGLIGAFTTFSTWMLESHRLAEEGRGRVAAANVAVSLVAGVLAVLAGRYLGPRCERRRPQADGPLRRARAGPAGRSWPMRSSTSTPATGCGRASCCGPWRASGPRSACGPTGC
;
A
#
# COMPACT_ATOMS: atom_id res chain seq x y z
N MET A 1 15.57 16.00 0.62
CA MET A 1 14.54 16.06 1.69
C MET A 1 13.42 17.05 1.38
N SER A 2 13.69 18.31 1.02
CA SER A 2 12.65 19.35 0.87
C SER A 2 11.55 19.06 -0.17
N ALA A 3 11.88 18.45 -1.31
CA ALA A 3 10.89 18.11 -2.34
C ALA A 3 9.93 16.97 -1.94
N ALA A 4 10.35 16.06 -1.05
CA ALA A 4 9.46 15.01 -0.53
C ALA A 4 8.47 15.60 0.48
N VAL A 5 8.96 16.45 1.40
CA VAL A 5 8.13 17.15 2.38
C VAL A 5 7.10 18.05 1.69
N GLY A 6 7.50 18.81 0.66
CA GLY A 6 6.58 19.65 -0.10
C GLY A 6 5.43 18.86 -0.76
N ARG A 7 5.72 17.68 -1.32
CA ARG A 7 4.69 16.80 -1.91
C ARG A 7 3.76 16.22 -0.84
N ILE A 8 4.29 15.86 0.33
CA ILE A 8 3.48 15.40 1.47
C ILE A 8 2.57 16.52 1.96
N ALA A 9 3.08 17.74 2.10
CA ALA A 9 2.29 18.90 2.52
C ALA A 9 1.14 19.20 1.54
N LEU A 10 1.42 19.16 0.23
CA LEU A 10 0.41 19.34 -0.81
C LEU A 10 -0.68 18.26 -0.75
N LEU A 11 -0.28 16.99 -0.71
CA LEU A 11 -1.22 15.87 -0.63
C LEU A 11 -1.99 15.86 0.69
N GLY A 12 -1.35 16.24 1.79
CA GLY A 12 -2.00 16.37 3.09
C GLY A 12 -3.05 17.48 3.11
N GLY A 13 -2.73 18.64 2.54
CA GLY A 13 -3.70 19.72 2.36
C GLY A 13 -4.90 19.28 1.51
N LEU A 14 -4.63 18.59 0.39
CA LEU A 14 -5.70 18.03 -0.45
C LEU A 14 -6.56 17.00 0.30
N GLY A 15 -5.93 16.11 1.08
CA GLY A 15 -6.63 15.12 1.90
C GLY A 15 -7.53 15.77 2.95
N ALA A 16 -7.03 16.80 3.64
CA ALA A 16 -7.80 17.54 4.62
C ALA A 16 -9.00 18.27 3.99
N VAL A 17 -8.84 18.89 2.82
CA VAL A 17 -9.95 19.52 2.10
C VAL A 17 -10.96 18.48 1.62
N ALA A 18 -10.51 17.36 1.05
CA ALA A 18 -11.38 16.27 0.63
C ALA A 18 -12.20 15.69 1.81
N ARG A 19 -11.59 15.57 2.99
CA ARG A 19 -12.28 15.19 4.23
C ARG A 19 -13.41 16.15 4.54
N LEU A 20 -13.12 17.46 4.59
CA LEU A 20 -14.12 18.49 4.90
C LEU A 20 -15.30 18.46 3.92
N LEU A 21 -15.02 18.28 2.64
CA LEU A 21 -16.05 18.21 1.61
C LEU A 21 -16.91 16.95 1.73
N LEU A 22 -16.29 15.77 1.91
CA LEU A 22 -17.02 14.51 2.01
C LEU A 22 -17.82 14.41 3.31
N ASP A 23 -17.18 14.70 4.45
CA ASP A 23 -17.83 14.72 5.76
C ASP A 23 -19.04 15.66 5.73
N GLY A 24 -18.85 16.90 5.28
CA GLY A 24 -19.94 17.87 5.16
C GLY A 24 -21.04 17.43 4.18
N ALA A 25 -20.69 16.84 3.04
CA ALA A 25 -21.67 16.38 2.05
C ALA A 25 -22.53 15.23 2.57
N VAL A 26 -21.93 14.26 3.27
CA VAL A 26 -22.64 13.13 3.87
C VAL A 26 -23.51 13.61 5.03
N SER A 27 -22.94 14.41 5.94
CA SER A 27 -23.65 14.93 7.11
C SER A 27 -24.86 15.79 6.75
N ARG A 28 -24.80 16.58 5.65
CA ARG A 28 -25.96 17.36 5.16
C ARG A 28 -27.06 16.50 4.54
N ARG A 29 -26.71 15.40 3.87
CA ARG A 29 -27.69 14.54 3.16
C ARG A 29 -28.34 13.53 4.09
N LEU A 30 -27.58 13.00 5.04
CA LEU A 30 -28.02 11.97 5.98
C LEU A 30 -28.08 12.58 7.38
N ALA A 31 -28.97 13.58 7.54
CA ALA A 31 -29.21 14.22 8.82
C ALA A 31 -29.64 13.17 9.85
N GLY A 32 -28.94 13.14 10.98
CA GLY A 32 -29.16 12.13 11.98
C GLY A 32 -28.26 12.31 13.18
N SER A 33 -28.54 11.50 14.18
CA SER A 33 -27.85 11.56 15.46
C SER A 33 -26.50 10.81 15.43
N PHE A 34 -26.29 9.96 14.43
CA PHE A 34 -25.05 9.19 14.22
C PHE A 34 -24.09 9.96 13.28
N PRO A 35 -22.79 10.03 13.59
CA PRO A 35 -21.79 10.79 12.81
C PRO A 35 -21.41 10.07 11.51
N LEU A 36 -22.35 10.01 10.55
CA LEU A 36 -22.18 9.29 9.29
C LEU A 36 -21.11 9.89 8.38
N GLY A 37 -20.86 11.20 8.46
CA GLY A 37 -19.81 11.86 7.68
C GLY A 37 -18.41 11.39 8.05
N THR A 38 -18.06 11.45 9.34
CA THR A 38 -16.79 10.91 9.87
C THR A 38 -16.65 9.42 9.60
N LEU A 39 -17.72 8.63 9.76
CA LEU A 39 -17.70 7.21 9.41
C LEU A 39 -17.39 7.01 7.92
N ALA A 40 -18.06 7.73 7.02
CA ALA A 40 -17.86 7.59 5.58
C ALA A 40 -16.42 7.93 5.17
N VAL A 41 -15.86 9.01 5.70
CA VAL A 41 -14.46 9.40 5.48
C VAL A 41 -13.51 8.29 5.94
N ASN A 42 -13.66 7.80 7.16
CA ASN A 42 -12.76 6.79 7.71
C ASN A 42 -12.87 5.45 6.97
N LEU A 43 -14.08 5.02 6.61
CA LEU A 43 -14.28 3.77 5.86
C LEU A 43 -13.76 3.84 4.44
N THR A 44 -14.03 4.93 3.71
CA THR A 44 -13.51 5.11 2.35
C THR A 44 -11.98 5.20 2.35
N GLY A 45 -11.40 5.86 3.35
CA GLY A 45 -9.94 5.91 3.54
C GLY A 45 -9.35 4.55 3.90
N ALA A 46 -10.02 3.76 4.74
CA ALA A 46 -9.63 2.39 5.07
C ALA A 46 -9.63 1.48 3.83
N VAL A 47 -10.65 1.56 2.97
CA VAL A 47 -10.65 0.86 1.67
C VAL A 47 -9.47 1.31 0.81
N ALA A 48 -9.26 2.62 0.66
CA ALA A 48 -8.17 3.16 -0.17
C ALA A 48 -6.78 2.71 0.32
N LEU A 49 -6.56 2.71 1.65
CA LEU A 49 -5.33 2.22 2.25
C LEU A 49 -5.17 0.70 2.05
N GLY A 50 -6.27 -0.05 2.15
CA GLY A 50 -6.32 -1.47 1.80
C GLY A 50 -5.92 -1.73 0.35
N VAL A 51 -6.41 -0.93 -0.61
CA VAL A 51 -6.04 -1.03 -2.04
C VAL A 51 -4.55 -0.77 -2.24
N LEU A 52 -3.99 0.27 -1.62
CA LEU A 52 -2.54 0.55 -1.65
C LEU A 52 -1.72 -0.62 -1.11
N ALA A 53 -2.16 -1.20 0.01
CA ALA A 53 -1.52 -2.36 0.61
C ALA A 53 -1.63 -3.62 -0.28
N GLY A 54 -2.78 -3.86 -0.89
CA GLY A 54 -3.00 -4.98 -1.83
C GLY A 54 -2.17 -4.86 -3.09
N ALA A 55 -2.00 -3.63 -3.60
CA ALA A 55 -1.16 -3.32 -4.75
C ALA A 55 0.36 -3.38 -4.47
N GLY A 56 0.77 -3.64 -3.22
CA GLY A 56 2.18 -3.71 -2.84
C GLY A 56 2.92 -2.36 -2.93
N VAL A 57 2.19 -1.25 -2.81
CA VAL A 57 2.81 0.09 -2.83
C VAL A 57 3.68 0.28 -1.59
N SER A 58 4.96 0.58 -1.81
CA SER A 58 5.98 0.69 -0.77
C SER A 58 6.89 1.90 -0.97
N GLY A 59 7.77 2.17 0.00
CA GLY A 59 8.73 3.29 -0.02
C GLY A 59 8.04 4.66 -0.09
N ASP A 60 8.65 5.59 -0.82
CA ASP A 60 8.17 6.97 -0.97
C ASP A 60 6.71 7.07 -1.41
N ARG A 61 6.23 6.16 -2.25
CA ARG A 61 4.83 6.16 -2.70
C ARG A 61 3.87 5.84 -1.56
N SER A 62 4.23 4.94 -0.66
CA SER A 62 3.42 4.64 0.53
C SER A 62 3.39 5.82 1.48
N MET A 63 4.49 6.57 1.59
CA MET A 63 4.56 7.77 2.42
C MET A 63 3.72 8.90 1.82
N LEU A 64 3.77 9.12 0.50
CA LEU A 64 2.98 10.14 -0.19
C LEU A 64 1.48 9.87 -0.14
N TRP A 65 1.06 8.67 -0.59
CA TRP A 65 -0.35 8.34 -0.71
C TRP A 65 -0.98 7.87 0.60
N GLY A 66 -0.26 7.04 1.35
CA GLY A 66 -0.74 6.49 2.63
C GLY A 66 -0.68 7.53 3.75
N VAL A 67 0.49 8.09 4.03
CA VAL A 67 0.65 9.06 5.14
C VAL A 67 0.17 10.45 4.74
N GLY A 68 0.61 10.96 3.58
CA GLY A 68 0.25 12.30 3.12
C GLY A 68 -1.23 12.44 2.84
N LEU A 69 -1.72 11.81 1.77
CA LEU A 69 -3.11 11.98 1.33
C LEU A 69 -4.12 11.28 2.25
N ILE A 70 -4.02 9.96 2.40
CA ILE A 70 -5.03 9.17 3.13
C ILE A 70 -4.98 9.44 4.63
N GLY A 71 -3.78 9.62 5.19
CA GLY A 71 -3.61 9.99 6.59
C GLY A 71 -4.26 11.32 6.94
N ALA A 72 -4.17 12.34 6.06
CA ALA A 72 -4.85 13.62 6.27
C ALA A 72 -6.34 13.60 5.92
N PHE A 73 -6.73 12.71 5.01
CA PHE A 73 -8.14 12.47 4.66
C PHE A 73 -8.91 11.77 5.77
N THR A 74 -8.31 10.78 6.44
CA THR A 74 -8.94 10.08 7.58
C THR A 74 -8.72 10.83 8.89
N THR A 75 -9.54 10.57 9.91
CA THR A 75 -9.40 11.24 11.20
C THR A 75 -9.83 10.37 12.39
N PHE A 76 -8.88 10.15 13.29
CA PHE A 76 -9.14 9.49 14.57
C PHE A 76 -9.59 10.48 15.65
N SER A 77 -8.96 11.66 15.70
CA SER A 77 -9.23 12.66 16.74
C SER A 77 -10.65 13.20 16.69
N THR A 78 -11.17 13.51 15.49
CA THR A 78 -12.56 13.94 15.32
C THR A 78 -13.53 12.84 15.76
N TRP A 79 -13.29 11.60 15.34
CA TRP A 79 -14.12 10.44 15.71
C TRP A 79 -14.16 10.19 17.22
N MET A 80 -13.02 10.31 17.91
CA MET A 80 -12.97 10.20 19.37
C MET A 80 -13.73 11.32 20.07
N LEU A 81 -13.57 12.57 19.61
CA LEU A 81 -14.27 13.72 20.18
C LEU A 81 -15.79 13.63 19.97
N GLU A 82 -16.23 13.17 18.80
CA GLU A 82 -17.65 12.90 18.52
C GLU A 82 -18.20 11.80 19.42
N SER A 83 -17.47 10.69 19.57
CA SER A 83 -17.88 9.59 20.46
C SER A 83 -17.97 10.03 21.91
N HIS A 84 -17.02 10.85 22.37
CA HIS A 84 -17.05 11.45 23.70
C HIS A 84 -18.24 12.39 23.89
N ARG A 85 -18.50 13.29 22.94
CA ARG A 85 -19.65 14.20 22.99
C ARG A 85 -20.98 13.46 23.05
N LEU A 86 -21.13 12.40 22.25
CA LEU A 86 -22.31 11.53 22.31
C LEU A 86 -22.50 10.91 23.71
N ALA A 87 -21.41 10.55 24.39
CA ALA A 87 -21.50 10.03 25.75
C ALA A 87 -21.93 11.11 26.76
N GLU A 88 -21.32 12.30 26.69
CA GLU A 88 -21.66 13.48 27.52
C GLU A 88 -23.12 13.92 27.35
N GLU A 89 -23.65 13.85 26.13
CA GLU A 89 -25.06 14.17 25.82
C GLU A 89 -26.06 13.12 26.34
N GLY A 90 -25.63 12.13 27.12
CA GLY A 90 -26.46 11.03 27.61
C GLY A 90 -26.80 9.98 26.53
N ARG A 91 -26.19 10.06 25.35
CA ARG A 91 -26.46 9.19 24.19
C ARG A 91 -25.47 8.04 24.11
N GLY A 92 -25.17 7.42 25.25
CA GLY A 92 -24.14 6.37 25.41
C GLY A 92 -24.32 5.16 24.47
N ARG A 93 -25.55 4.77 24.15
CA ARG A 93 -25.81 3.70 23.17
C ARG A 93 -25.32 4.06 21.76
N VAL A 94 -25.49 5.32 21.34
CA VAL A 94 -25.02 5.80 20.04
C VAL A 94 -23.50 5.96 20.04
N ALA A 95 -22.92 6.44 21.14
CA ALA A 95 -21.46 6.49 21.32
C ALA A 95 -20.84 5.10 21.18
N ALA A 96 -21.36 4.10 21.90
CA ALA A 96 -20.88 2.71 21.82
C ALA A 96 -21.06 2.12 20.42
N ALA A 97 -22.20 2.37 19.77
CA ALA A 97 -22.42 1.96 18.39
C ALA A 97 -21.42 2.60 17.43
N ASN A 98 -21.14 3.91 17.57
CA ASN A 98 -20.16 4.60 16.74
C ASN A 98 -18.76 3.98 16.85
N VAL A 99 -18.35 3.64 18.07
CA VAL A 99 -17.07 2.99 18.32
C VAL A 99 -17.03 1.60 17.67
N ALA A 100 -18.01 0.76 17.99
CA ALA A 100 -18.05 -0.64 17.54
C ALA A 100 -18.17 -0.76 16.02
N VAL A 101 -19.11 -0.03 15.42
CA VAL A 101 -19.34 -0.04 13.97
C VAL A 101 -18.10 0.45 13.23
N SER A 102 -17.48 1.56 13.66
CA SER A 102 -16.31 2.09 12.97
C SER A 102 -15.12 1.13 12.99
N LEU A 103 -14.89 0.44 14.11
CA LEU A 103 -13.81 -0.55 14.22
C LEU A 103 -14.08 -1.77 13.34
N VAL A 104 -15.26 -2.38 13.46
CA VAL A 104 -15.62 -3.58 12.68
C VAL A 104 -15.65 -3.27 11.20
N ALA A 105 -16.39 -2.24 10.79
CA ALA A 105 -16.50 -1.86 9.39
C ALA A 105 -15.15 -1.36 8.84
N GLY A 106 -14.32 -0.69 9.66
CA GLY A 106 -12.98 -0.25 9.27
C GLY A 106 -12.06 -1.42 8.94
N VAL A 107 -12.03 -2.45 9.78
CA VAL A 107 -11.27 -3.68 9.49
C VAL A 107 -11.77 -4.36 8.22
N LEU A 108 -13.09 -4.52 8.08
CA LEU A 108 -13.69 -5.10 6.87
C LEU A 108 -13.37 -4.28 5.62
N ALA A 109 -13.38 -2.95 5.72
CA ALA A 109 -13.03 -2.03 4.63
C ALA A 109 -11.57 -2.21 4.18
N VAL A 110 -10.61 -2.30 5.12
CA VAL A 110 -9.21 -2.59 4.75
C VAL A 110 -9.10 -3.94 4.06
N LEU A 111 -9.75 -4.98 4.58
CA LEU A 111 -9.73 -6.31 3.98
C LEU A 111 -10.29 -6.28 2.56
N ALA A 112 -11.46 -5.67 2.36
CA ALA A 112 -12.07 -5.48 1.05
C ALA A 112 -11.12 -4.73 0.10
N GLY A 113 -10.52 -3.64 0.55
CA GLY A 113 -9.52 -2.89 -0.21
C GLY A 113 -8.33 -3.75 -0.63
N ARG A 114 -7.81 -4.60 0.25
CA ARG A 114 -6.69 -5.50 -0.08
C ARG A 114 -7.03 -6.53 -1.14
N TYR A 115 -8.28 -7.00 -1.19
CA TYR A 115 -8.76 -7.90 -2.25
C TYR A 115 -8.92 -7.20 -3.59
N LEU A 116 -9.32 -5.92 -3.58
CA LEU A 116 -9.47 -5.09 -4.78
C LEU A 116 -8.13 -4.60 -5.33
N GLY A 117 -7.10 -4.47 -4.48
CA GLY A 117 -5.75 -4.12 -4.90
C GLY A 117 -5.21 -5.14 -5.91
N PRO A 118 -4.71 -4.71 -7.09
CA PRO A 118 -4.16 -5.63 -8.06
C PRO A 118 -3.00 -6.39 -7.44
N ARG A 119 -3.14 -7.71 -7.35
CA ARG A 119 -2.05 -8.54 -6.84
C ARG A 119 -0.91 -8.45 -7.84
N CYS A 120 0.25 -8.00 -7.37
CA CYS A 120 1.49 -8.30 -8.05
C CYS A 120 1.69 -9.81 -7.96
N GLU A 121 1.15 -10.54 -8.94
CA GLU A 121 1.50 -11.92 -9.19
C GLU A 121 3.01 -11.90 -9.48
N ARG A 122 3.81 -12.28 -8.49
CA ARG A 122 5.25 -12.49 -8.67
C ARG A 122 5.35 -13.63 -9.67
N ARG A 123 5.49 -13.32 -10.96
CA ARG A 123 5.76 -14.32 -12.01
C ARG A 123 6.90 -15.18 -11.46
N ARG A 124 6.61 -16.45 -11.15
CA ARG A 124 7.66 -17.41 -10.85
C ARG A 124 8.61 -17.36 -12.06
N PRO A 125 9.92 -17.17 -11.87
CA PRO A 125 10.87 -17.30 -12.96
C PRO A 125 10.63 -18.69 -13.56
N GLN A 126 10.11 -18.71 -14.78
CA GLN A 126 9.92 -19.92 -15.53
C GLN A 126 11.31 -20.47 -15.80
N ALA A 127 11.66 -21.55 -15.12
CA ALA A 127 12.93 -22.25 -15.29
C ALA A 127 12.92 -23.01 -16.61
N ASP A 128 12.77 -22.29 -17.73
CA ASP A 128 12.83 -22.85 -19.07
C ASP A 128 14.26 -22.73 -19.58
N GLY A 129 15.08 -23.68 -19.16
CA GLY A 129 16.33 -23.99 -19.83
C GLY A 129 16.44 -25.51 -19.90
N PRO A 130 16.43 -26.15 -21.09
CA PRO A 130 16.67 -27.58 -21.14
C PRO A 130 18.03 -27.82 -20.51
N LEU A 131 18.08 -28.72 -19.52
CA LEU A 131 19.32 -29.30 -19.02
C LEU A 131 20.08 -29.83 -20.23
N ARG A 132 20.98 -29.01 -20.79
CA ARG A 132 21.97 -29.42 -21.77
C ARG A 132 22.78 -30.48 -21.05
N ARG A 133 22.41 -31.74 -21.29
CA ARG A 133 23.20 -32.91 -20.90
C ARG A 133 24.62 -32.62 -21.36
N ALA A 134 25.49 -32.33 -20.40
CA ALA A 134 26.92 -32.32 -20.63
C ALA A 134 27.27 -33.75 -21.08
N ARG A 135 27.37 -33.98 -22.38
CA ARG A 135 28.09 -35.12 -22.90
C ARG A 135 29.53 -34.92 -22.45
N ALA A 136 29.99 -35.74 -21.51
CA ALA A 136 31.41 -35.92 -21.26
C ALA A 136 32.04 -36.45 -22.56
N GLY A 137 32.76 -35.57 -23.26
CA GLY A 137 33.68 -35.93 -24.34
C GLY A 137 35.11 -35.85 -23.81
N PRO A 138 36.03 -36.71 -24.30
CA PRO A 138 37.36 -36.84 -23.71
C PRO A 138 38.21 -35.60 -23.96
N ALA A 139 39.07 -35.31 -22.97
CA ALA A 139 40.03 -34.22 -22.96
C ALA A 139 40.85 -34.15 -24.27
N GLY A 140 40.92 -32.95 -24.86
CA GLY A 140 41.79 -32.74 -26.00
C GLY A 140 41.62 -31.40 -26.72
N ARG A 141 42.58 -30.51 -26.47
CA ARG A 141 43.13 -29.49 -27.39
C ARG A 141 42.47 -28.10 -27.48
N SER A 142 43.35 -27.12 -27.20
CA SER A 142 43.48 -25.77 -27.78
C SER A 142 42.27 -24.84 -27.78
N TRP A 143 42.33 -23.83 -26.91
CA TRP A 143 41.46 -22.64 -26.93
C TRP A 143 41.92 -21.64 -27.99
N PRO A 144 41.07 -21.20 -28.92
CA PRO A 144 41.23 -19.91 -29.58
C PRO A 144 40.41 -18.83 -28.85
N MET A 145 41.04 -17.69 -28.60
CA MET A 145 40.37 -16.45 -28.18
C MET A 145 39.25 -16.10 -29.17
N ARG A 146 38.01 -16.00 -28.69
CA ARG A 146 36.89 -15.39 -29.43
C ARG A 146 36.51 -14.10 -28.73
N SER A 147 36.72 -12.99 -29.44
CA SER A 147 36.21 -11.67 -29.09
C SER A 147 34.68 -11.71 -29.07
N SER A 148 34.10 -11.41 -27.91
CA SER A 148 32.66 -11.27 -27.74
C SER A 148 32.23 -9.88 -28.23
N THR A 149 31.71 -9.81 -29.45
CA THR A 149 30.81 -8.71 -29.86
C THR A 149 29.49 -8.88 -29.11
N SER A 150 29.23 -8.00 -28.15
CA SER A 150 27.95 -7.89 -27.46
C SER A 150 26.92 -7.24 -28.37
N THR A 151 25.90 -8.00 -28.79
CA THR A 151 24.65 -7.48 -29.33
C THR A 151 23.82 -6.90 -28.17
N PRO A 152 23.26 -5.68 -28.25
CA PRO A 152 22.30 -5.22 -27.25
C PRO A 152 20.94 -5.84 -27.58
N ALA A 153 20.55 -6.86 -26.82
CA ALA A 153 19.17 -7.31 -26.79
C ALA A 153 18.33 -6.27 -26.06
N THR A 154 17.38 -5.73 -26.82
CA THR A 154 16.29 -4.84 -26.47
C THR A 154 15.52 -5.31 -25.23
N GLY A 155 15.29 -4.38 -24.30
CA GLY A 155 14.08 -4.32 -23.47
C GLY A 155 13.96 -5.25 -22.27
N CYS A 156 14.05 -4.69 -21.07
CA CYS A 156 13.07 -5.02 -20.02
C CYS A 156 13.01 -3.89 -18.98
N GLY A 157 11.94 -3.10 -19.02
CA GLY A 157 11.59 -2.18 -17.96
C GLY A 157 10.93 -2.89 -16.76
N ARG A 158 10.86 -2.13 -15.66
CA ARG A 158 10.09 -2.35 -14.40
C ARG A 158 10.87 -2.91 -13.21
N ALA A 159 11.39 -1.94 -12.45
CA ALA A 159 11.10 -1.75 -11.03
C ALA A 159 11.33 -2.93 -10.06
N SER A 160 12.61 -3.12 -9.72
CA SER A 160 13.13 -3.25 -8.36
C SER A 160 12.14 -3.71 -7.27
N CYS A 161 12.10 -5.03 -7.08
CA CYS A 161 11.48 -5.68 -5.93
C CYS A 161 12.50 -5.94 -4.83
N CYS A 162 12.72 -4.95 -3.96
CA CYS A 162 13.29 -5.16 -2.61
C CYS A 162 12.60 -4.20 -1.63
N GLY A 163 11.70 -4.71 -0.79
CA GLY A 163 11.07 -3.96 0.29
C GLY A 163 11.96 -3.88 1.56
N PRO A 164 11.80 -2.87 2.42
CA PRO A 164 12.73 -2.56 3.51
C PRO A 164 12.58 -3.42 4.80
N TRP A 165 11.70 -4.43 4.83
CA TRP A 165 11.48 -5.24 6.03
C TRP A 165 12.46 -6.44 6.11
N ARG A 166 13.72 -6.19 6.46
CA ARG A 166 14.63 -7.13 7.16
C ARG A 166 16.00 -6.48 7.37
N ALA A 167 16.19 -5.81 8.51
CA ALA A 167 17.49 -5.25 8.91
C ALA A 167 18.17 -6.04 10.05
N SER A 168 17.75 -7.27 10.37
CA SER A 168 18.28 -8.03 11.53
C SER A 168 18.43 -9.54 11.32
N GLY A 169 18.44 -10.04 10.07
CA GLY A 169 18.69 -11.46 9.75
C GLY A 169 20.00 -11.67 8.98
N PRO A 170 20.62 -12.87 9.06
CA PRO A 170 21.88 -13.17 8.37
C PRO A 170 21.75 -12.98 6.85
N ARG A 171 22.79 -12.38 6.24
CA ARG A 171 22.88 -12.03 4.79
C ARG A 171 22.86 -13.24 3.84
N SER A 172 22.75 -14.46 4.35
CA SER A 172 22.77 -15.71 3.58
C SER A 172 21.44 -16.06 2.90
N ALA A 173 20.40 -15.23 3.02
CA ALA A 173 19.10 -15.46 2.38
C ALA A 173 18.92 -14.75 1.01
N CYS A 174 19.97 -14.11 0.47
CA CYS A 174 19.98 -13.68 -0.93
C CYS A 174 20.46 -14.84 -1.82
N GLY A 175 19.54 -15.75 -2.17
CA GLY A 175 19.74 -16.68 -3.28
C GLY A 175 19.86 -15.93 -4.61
N PRO A 176 20.45 -16.53 -5.66
CA PRO A 176 21.02 -15.84 -6.83
C PRO A 176 20.03 -15.16 -7.79
N THR A 177 18.75 -15.01 -7.42
CA THR A 177 17.73 -14.40 -8.28
C THR A 177 16.96 -13.34 -7.50
N GLY A 178 17.68 -12.27 -7.14
CA GLY A 178 17.13 -10.98 -6.78
C GLY A 178 17.06 -10.08 -8.01
N CYS A 179 15.83 -9.77 -8.44
CA CYS A 179 15.40 -8.61 -9.22
C CYS A 179 13.91 -8.39 -8.91
#